data_AF-A0A2J6WTR5-F1
#
_entry.id   AF-A0A2J6WTR5-F1
#
_cell.length_a   1.000
_cell.length_b   1.000
_cell.length_c   1.000
_cell.angle_alpha   90.00
_cell.angle_beta   90.00
_cell.angle_gamma   90.00
#
_symmetry.space_group_name_H-M   'P 1'
#
loop_
_entity.id
_entity.type
_entity.pdbx_description
1 polymer ?
#
loop_
_entity_poly.entity_id
_entity_poly.type
_entity_poly.pdbx_seq_one_letter_code
_entity_poly.pdbx_strand_id
1 'polypeptide(L)'
;MKITLKIWRQKNRSTPGEFKTYVMDNVNPDMSFLEMLDVLNEELIMKGEEPVAFDHDCREGICGMCSLMINGVAHGPKNAITTCQLHMRSFNDGDTITVEPWRASAFPIIKDLVVDRSAFDRIIQAGG
;
A
#
# COMPACT_ATOMS: atom_id res chain seq x y z
N MET A 1 7.10 -1.64 17.54
CA MET A 1 5.79 -2.28 17.72
C MET A 1 5.69 -3.47 16.79
N LYS A 2 4.95 -4.50 17.19
CA LYS A 2 4.65 -5.67 16.37
C LYS A 2 3.41 -5.40 15.53
N ILE A 3 3.48 -5.67 14.23
CA ILE A 3 2.35 -5.58 13.29
C ILE A 3 2.30 -6.83 12.45
N THR A 4 1.09 -7.29 12.13
CA THR A 4 0.85 -8.31 11.12
C THR A 4 0.24 -7.67 9.88
N LEU A 5 0.89 -7.77 8.73
CA LEU A 5 0.37 -7.27 7.46
C LEU A 5 -0.25 -8.42 6.68
N LYS A 6 -1.50 -8.25 6.23
CA LYS A 6 -2.14 -9.12 5.24
C LYS A 6 -2.21 -8.37 3.92
N ILE A 7 -1.27 -8.64 3.03
CA ILE A 7 -1.09 -7.88 1.79
C ILE A 7 -1.61 -8.70 0.62
N TRP A 8 -2.42 -8.07 -0.24
CA TRP A 8 -2.80 -8.66 -1.51
C TRP A 8 -1.57 -8.80 -2.43
N ARG A 9 -1.29 -10.03 -2.85
CA ARG A 9 -0.23 -10.35 -3.81
C ARG A 9 -0.85 -10.89 -5.08
N GLN A 10 -0.41 -10.37 -6.23
CA GLN A 10 -0.91 -10.77 -7.53
C GLN A 10 0.13 -10.48 -8.60
N LYS A 11 0.56 -11.51 -9.34
CA LYS A 11 1.62 -11.36 -10.35
C LYS A 11 1.22 -10.42 -11.49
N ASN A 12 -0.02 -10.51 -11.96
CA ASN A 12 -0.60 -9.65 -13.00
C ASN A 12 -2.13 -9.81 -13.13
N ARG A 13 -2.74 -9.05 -14.06
CA ARG A 13 -4.18 -9.07 -14.40
C ARG A 13 -4.76 -10.46 -14.72
N SER A 14 -3.94 -11.38 -15.21
CA SER A 14 -4.40 -12.69 -15.70
C SER A 14 -4.22 -13.81 -14.66
N THR A 15 -3.54 -13.53 -13.55
CA THR A 15 -3.34 -14.50 -12.46
C THR A 15 -4.26 -14.18 -11.29
N PRO A 16 -4.90 -15.17 -10.66
CA PRO A 16 -5.59 -14.97 -9.39
C PRO A 16 -4.63 -14.39 -8.35
N GLY A 17 -5.10 -13.40 -7.58
CA GLY A 17 -4.37 -12.89 -6.43
C GLY A 17 -4.74 -13.63 -5.15
N GLU A 18 -3.90 -13.49 -4.14
CA GLU A 18 -4.09 -14.06 -2.81
C GLU A 18 -3.56 -13.13 -1.73
N PHE A 19 -4.01 -13.29 -0.49
CA PHE A 19 -3.41 -12.59 0.63
C PHE A 19 -2.18 -13.36 1.14
N LYS A 20 -1.05 -12.66 1.26
CA LYS A 20 0.12 -13.13 2.02
C LYS A 20 0.21 -12.39 3.34
N THR A 21 0.66 -13.10 4.37
CA THR A 21 0.80 -12.57 5.72
C THR A 21 2.28 -12.36 6.04
N TYR A 22 2.62 -11.18 6.55
CA TYR A 22 3.96 -10.81 6.99
C TYR A 22 3.89 -10.32 8.43
N VAL A 23 4.76 -10.82 9.30
CA VAL A 23 4.86 -10.37 10.69
C VAL A 23 6.11 -9.52 10.82
N MET A 24 5.95 -8.29 11.28
CA MET A 24 7.05 -7.35 11.52
C MET A 24 7.09 -7.01 13.00
N ASP A 25 8.14 -7.41 13.71
CA ASP A 25 8.21 -7.29 15.17
C ASP A 25 8.72 -5.91 15.65
N ASN A 26 9.43 -5.16 14.80
CA ASN A 26 10.16 -3.95 15.19
C ASN A 26 9.77 -2.71 14.36
N VAL A 27 8.48 -2.55 14.08
CA VAL A 27 7.96 -1.36 13.38
C VAL A 27 8.16 -0.11 14.25
N ASN A 28 8.84 0.91 13.74
CA ASN A 28 8.92 2.22 14.40
C ASN A 28 7.56 2.95 14.26
N PRO A 29 6.90 3.37 15.35
CA PRO A 29 5.64 4.12 15.27
C PRO A 29 5.72 5.45 14.50
N ASP A 30 6.91 6.05 14.42
CA ASP A 30 7.12 7.35 13.78
C ASP A 30 7.41 7.28 12.28
N MET A 31 7.57 6.09 11.72
CA MET A 31 7.64 5.96 10.27
C MET A 31 6.26 6.04 9.62
N SER A 32 6.24 6.54 8.40
CA SER A 32 5.08 6.47 7.52
C SER A 32 4.75 5.03 7.13
N PHE A 33 3.54 4.81 6.66
CA PHE A 33 3.09 3.51 6.18
C PHE A 33 3.92 3.02 4.99
N LEU A 34 4.38 3.94 4.13
CA LEU A 34 5.23 3.57 2.99
C LEU A 34 6.65 3.20 3.43
N GLU A 35 7.24 3.91 4.39
CA GLU A 35 8.55 3.52 4.95
C GLU A 35 8.46 2.14 5.63
N MET A 36 7.34 1.83 6.28
CA MET A 36 7.10 0.49 6.81
C MET A 36 7.10 -0.59 5.71
N LEU A 37 6.47 -0.30 4.56
CA LEU A 37 6.49 -1.20 3.39
C LEU A 37 7.89 -1.29 2.74
N ASP A 38 8.67 -0.21 2.77
CA ASP A 38 10.06 -0.22 2.31
C ASP A 38 10.91 -1.17 3.17
N VAL A 39 10.80 -1.09 4.50
CA VAL A 39 11.48 -2.02 5.43
C VAL A 39 11.06 -3.47 5.19
N LEU A 40 9.76 -3.73 4.98
CA LEU A 40 9.30 -5.06 4.60
C LEU A 40 9.96 -5.53 3.29
N ASN A 41 10.02 -4.67 2.29
CA ASN A 41 10.62 -5.00 1.00
C ASN A 41 12.12 -5.29 1.12
N GLU A 42 12.86 -4.56 1.96
CA GLU A 42 14.26 -4.86 2.27
C GLU A 42 14.40 -6.25 2.89
N GLU A 43 13.55 -6.62 3.86
CA GLU A 43 13.55 -7.96 4.46
C GLU A 43 13.26 -9.06 3.44
N LEU A 44 12.30 -8.85 2.53
CA LEU A 44 11.97 -9.80 1.48
C LEU A 44 13.14 -9.99 0.51
N ILE A 45 13.76 -8.89 0.09
CA ILE A 45 14.92 -8.93 -0.82
C ILE A 45 16.07 -9.70 -0.17
N MET A 46 16.37 -9.47 1.12
CA MET A 46 17.42 -10.20 1.85
C MET A 46 17.14 -11.70 1.95
N LYS A 47 15.86 -12.11 1.94
CA LYS A 47 15.42 -13.52 1.92
C LYS A 47 15.41 -14.12 0.50
N GLY A 48 15.69 -13.32 -0.54
CA GLY A 48 15.59 -13.73 -1.94
C GLY A 48 14.15 -13.80 -2.45
N GLU A 49 13.22 -13.15 -1.77
CA GLU A 49 11.80 -13.08 -2.15
C GLU A 49 11.51 -11.82 -2.99
N GLU A 50 10.42 -11.86 -3.76
CA GLU A 50 9.99 -10.67 -4.52
C GLU A 50 9.37 -9.60 -3.60
N PRO A 51 9.84 -8.34 -3.66
CA PRO A 51 9.25 -7.24 -2.92
C PRO A 51 7.78 -7.04 -3.35
N VAL A 52 6.99 -6.50 -2.44
CA VAL A 52 5.61 -6.06 -2.71
C VAL A 52 5.68 -4.82 -3.60
N ALA A 53 5.02 -4.89 -4.76
CA ALA A 53 4.89 -3.72 -5.64
C ALA A 53 3.78 -2.78 -5.14
N PHE A 54 4.09 -1.49 -5.01
CA PHE A 54 3.14 -0.41 -4.72
C PHE A 54 3.63 0.91 -5.31
N ASP A 55 2.70 1.77 -5.74
CA ASP A 55 3.04 3.06 -6.35
C ASP A 55 3.31 4.14 -5.30
N HIS A 56 4.35 4.93 -5.52
CA HIS A 56 4.72 6.09 -4.72
C HIS A 56 5.66 7.03 -5.48
N ASP A 57 5.58 8.33 -5.23
CA ASP A 57 6.44 9.34 -5.86
C ASP A 57 6.81 10.44 -4.85
N CYS A 58 6.03 11.52 -4.73
CA CYS A 58 6.39 12.68 -3.90
C CYS A 58 6.57 12.42 -2.39
N ARG A 59 5.94 11.39 -1.84
CA ARG A 59 5.91 11.04 -0.39
C ARG A 59 5.47 12.16 0.58
N GLU A 60 4.93 13.26 0.08
CA GLU A 60 4.54 14.43 0.88
C GLU A 60 3.03 14.76 0.79
N GLY A 61 2.27 13.88 0.14
CA GLY A 61 0.80 13.97 0.06
C GLY A 61 0.26 14.86 -1.06
N ILE A 62 1.04 15.09 -2.11
CA ILE A 62 0.68 15.99 -3.22
C ILE A 62 0.32 15.23 -4.51
N CYS A 63 1.13 14.26 -4.94
CA CYS A 63 0.96 13.60 -6.25
C CYS A 63 -0.29 12.70 -6.35
N GLY A 64 -0.86 12.26 -5.22
CA GLY A 64 -2.01 11.35 -5.19
C GLY A 64 -1.72 9.92 -5.68
N MET A 65 -0.45 9.49 -5.77
CA MET A 65 -0.07 8.20 -6.35
C MET A 65 -0.14 6.99 -5.38
N CYS A 66 -0.02 7.20 -4.07
CA CYS A 66 0.01 6.14 -3.05
C CYS A 66 -1.37 5.54 -2.73
N SER A 67 -2.05 5.08 -3.77
CA SER A 67 -3.44 4.61 -3.84
C SER A 67 -3.64 3.22 -3.21
N LEU A 68 -3.56 3.15 -1.88
CA LEU A 68 -3.75 1.92 -1.11
C LEU A 68 -5.09 1.91 -0.35
N MET A 69 -5.73 0.75 -0.28
CA MET A 69 -6.81 0.46 0.65
C MET A 69 -6.22 -0.19 1.89
N ILE A 70 -6.38 0.44 3.05
CA ILE A 70 -5.83 -0.02 4.33
C ILE A 70 -7.00 -0.30 5.27
N ASN A 71 -7.16 -1.56 5.67
CA ASN A 71 -8.33 -2.06 6.40
C ASN A 71 -9.66 -1.68 5.73
N GLY A 72 -9.71 -1.76 4.39
CA GLY A 72 -10.89 -1.43 3.59
C GLY A 72 -11.16 0.07 3.43
N VAL A 73 -10.32 0.95 3.99
CA VAL A 73 -10.45 2.41 3.86
C VAL A 73 -9.34 2.95 2.97
N ALA A 74 -9.69 3.77 1.98
CA ALA A 74 -8.71 4.44 1.12
C ALA A 74 -7.78 5.31 1.97
N HIS A 75 -6.46 5.12 1.83
CA HIS A 75 -5.42 5.81 2.61
C HIS A 75 -5.44 5.57 4.13
N GLY A 76 -6.28 4.63 4.61
CA GLY A 76 -6.33 4.22 6.01
C GLY A 76 -7.27 5.04 6.90
N PRO A 77 -7.14 4.91 8.22
CA PRO A 77 -8.19 5.29 9.19
C PRO A 77 -8.30 6.79 9.47
N LYS A 78 -7.43 7.63 8.88
CA LYS A 78 -7.40 9.07 9.14
C LYS A 78 -8.05 9.81 7.96
N ASN A 79 -8.79 10.87 8.28
CA ASN A 79 -9.42 11.71 7.27
C ASN A 79 -8.41 12.73 6.70
N ALA A 80 -8.61 13.09 5.44
CA ALA A 80 -7.88 14.16 4.75
C ALA A 80 -6.35 13.98 4.74
N ILE A 81 -5.87 12.74 4.68
CA ILE A 81 -4.46 12.41 4.46
C ILE A 81 -4.31 11.39 3.34
N THR A 82 -3.08 11.29 2.83
CA THR A 82 -2.67 10.23 1.91
C THR A 82 -1.92 9.13 2.64
N THR A 83 -1.76 7.96 2.00
CA THR A 83 -1.04 6.83 2.61
C THR A 83 0.39 7.18 3.02
N CYS A 84 1.09 8.03 2.26
CA CYS A 84 2.45 8.45 2.61
C CYS A 84 2.51 9.37 3.84
N GLN A 85 1.38 9.97 4.25
CA GLN A 85 1.27 10.76 5.47
C GLN A 85 0.69 9.96 6.64
N LEU A 86 0.20 8.74 6.41
CA LEU A 86 -0.27 7.84 7.45
C LEU A 86 0.94 7.30 8.21
N HIS A 87 1.02 7.57 9.51
CA HIS A 87 2.10 7.06 10.36
C HIS A 87 1.68 5.81 11.12
N MET A 88 2.65 4.95 11.42
CA MET A 88 2.40 3.67 12.10
C MET A 88 1.84 3.82 13.52
N ARG A 89 2.08 4.95 14.20
CA ARG A 89 1.43 5.35 15.46
C ARG A 89 -0.10 5.51 15.38
N SER A 90 -0.69 5.39 14.18
CA SER A 90 -2.15 5.32 13.99
C SER A 90 -2.74 3.93 14.27
N PHE A 91 -1.88 2.93 14.49
CA PHE A 91 -2.23 1.54 14.80
C PHE A 91 -1.72 1.15 16.19
N ASN A 92 -2.21 0.04 16.72
CA ASN A 92 -1.80 -0.51 18.02
C ASN A 92 -0.80 -1.65 17.87
N ASP A 93 -0.03 -1.90 18.92
CA ASP A 93 0.87 -3.06 18.98
C ASP A 93 0.06 -4.35 18.91
N GLY A 94 0.47 -5.27 18.02
CA GLY A 94 -0.22 -6.53 17.76
C GLY A 94 -1.31 -6.45 16.69
N ASP A 95 -1.60 -5.26 16.12
CA ASP A 95 -2.65 -5.12 15.11
C ASP A 95 -2.36 -5.95 13.84
N THR A 96 -3.44 -6.44 13.25
CA THR A 96 -3.42 -6.98 11.88
C THR A 96 -3.96 -5.94 10.92
N ILE A 97 -3.15 -5.54 9.94
CA ILE A 97 -3.48 -4.55 8.94
C ILE A 97 -3.61 -5.23 7.58
N THR A 98 -4.78 -5.11 6.96
CA THR A 98 -5.04 -5.60 5.61
C THR A 98 -4.72 -4.50 4.59
N VAL A 99 -3.93 -4.82 3.57
CA VAL A 99 -3.50 -3.88 2.53
C VAL A 99 -3.87 -4.43 1.16
N GLU A 100 -4.59 -3.63 0.38
CA GLU A 100 -5.14 -4.01 -0.90
C GLU A 100 -4.94 -2.88 -1.93
N PRO A 101 -4.88 -3.20 -3.24
CA PRO A 101 -5.01 -2.19 -4.27
C PRO A 101 -6.41 -1.55 -4.22
N TRP A 102 -6.59 -0.44 -4.93
CA TRP A 102 -7.93 0.09 -5.19
C TRP A 102 -8.84 -0.98 -5.81
N ARG A 103 -9.93 -1.31 -5.12
CA ARG A 103 -10.92 -2.30 -5.58
C ARG A 103 -12.00 -1.63 -6.44
N ALA A 104 -11.63 -1.21 -7.65
CA ALA A 104 -12.60 -0.69 -8.61
C ALA A 104 -12.25 -1.14 -10.04
N SER A 105 -13.28 -1.39 -10.85
CA SER A 105 -13.12 -1.82 -12.24
C SER A 105 -12.35 -0.80 -13.10
N ALA A 106 -12.43 0.48 -12.74
CA ALA A 106 -11.67 1.56 -13.37
C ALA A 106 -10.16 1.52 -13.07
N PHE A 107 -9.72 0.72 -12.09
CA PHE A 107 -8.33 0.62 -11.63
C PHE A 107 -7.84 -0.83 -11.65
N PRO A 108 -7.69 -1.44 -12.84
CA PRO A 108 -7.28 -2.83 -12.92
C PRO A 108 -5.85 -3.02 -12.40
N ILE A 109 -5.64 -4.10 -11.64
CA ILE A 109 -4.36 -4.42 -10.97
C ILE A 109 -3.27 -4.72 -12.01
N ILE A 110 -2.14 -4.03 -11.95
CA ILE A 110 -0.95 -4.33 -12.76
C ILE A 110 -0.11 -5.42 -12.08
N LYS A 111 0.26 -5.22 -10.80
CA LYS A 111 1.00 -6.18 -9.96
C LYS A 111 0.81 -5.81 -8.49
N ASP A 112 0.54 -6.78 -7.63
CA ASP A 112 0.33 -6.61 -6.18
C ASP A 112 -0.64 -5.45 -5.86
N LEU A 113 -0.11 -4.31 -5.40
CA LEU A 113 -0.89 -3.13 -5.01
C LEU A 113 -0.92 -2.04 -6.09
N VAL A 114 -0.17 -2.19 -7.18
CA VAL A 114 -0.09 -1.27 -8.32
C VAL A 114 -1.32 -1.47 -9.22
N VAL A 115 -1.96 -0.38 -9.61
CA VAL A 115 -3.12 -0.37 -10.50
C VAL A 115 -2.87 0.52 -11.71
N ASP A 116 -3.52 0.20 -12.83
CA ASP A 116 -3.58 1.10 -13.97
C ASP A 116 -4.55 2.24 -13.67
N ARG A 117 -4.00 3.43 -13.47
CA ARG A 117 -4.75 4.67 -13.20
C ARG A 117 -4.80 5.62 -14.39
N SER A 118 -4.37 5.19 -15.58
CA SER A 118 -4.29 6.05 -16.78
C SER A 118 -5.63 6.70 -17.15
N ALA A 119 -6.75 6.04 -16.90
CA ALA A 119 -8.07 6.61 -17.12
C ALA A 119 -8.34 7.82 -16.19
N PHE A 120 -7.93 7.73 -14.93
CA PHE A 120 -8.11 8.80 -13.96
C PHE A 120 -7.15 9.97 -14.24
N ASP A 121 -5.90 9.69 -14.59
CA ASP A 121 -4.93 10.73 -14.92
C ASP A 121 -5.35 11.56 -16.14
N ARG A 122 -5.97 10.93 -17.15
CA ARG A 122 -6.54 11.65 -18.29
C ARG A 122 -7.67 12.61 -17.89
N ILE A 123 -8.50 12.25 -16.92
CA ILE A 123 -9.58 13.12 -16.42
C ILE A 123 -8.99 14.32 -15.67
N ILE A 124 -8.02 14.09 -14.77
CA ILE A 124 -7.33 15.16 -14.04
C ILE A 124 -6.66 16.14 -15.02
N GLN A 125 -5.96 15.63 -16.04
CA GLN A 125 -5.29 16.47 -17.04
C GLN A 125 -6.27 17.32 -17.87
N ALA A 126 -7.52 16.87 -18.03
CA ALA A 126 -8.57 17.63 -18.70
C ALA A 126 -9.22 18.71 -17.82
N GLY A 127 -8.83 18.83 -16.54
CA GLY A 127 -9.35 19.82 -15.60
C GLY A 127 -10.34 19.27 -14.56
N GLY A 128 -10.54 17.95 -14.51
CA GLY A 128 -11.46 17.29 -13.57
C GLY A 128 -12.81 16.95 -14.18
#